data_AF-A0A399RJ90-F1
#
_entry.id   AF-A0A399RJ90-F1
#
_cell.length_a   1.000
_cell.length_b   1.000
_cell.length_c   1.000
_cell.angle_alpha   90.00
_cell.angle_beta   90.00
_cell.angle_gamma   90.00
#
_symmetry.space_group_name_H-M   'P 1'
#
loop_
_entity.id
_entity.type
_entity.pdbx_description
1 polymer ?
#
loop_
_entity_poly.entity_id
_entity_poly.type
_entity_poly.pdbx_seq_one_letter_code
_entity_poly.pdbx_strand_id
1 'polypeptide(L)'
;MTNLNFADPEYSGERFRHWFAYMIEASDMTIHEVAEELGYSRPNTVQMWLDGKAKPSWEHIPALAKLLVIDPAVLIPLFIEMDIDDKDKREEIFKASCRICPEWEYPLHVLARNIYLTGEESIWTHMPDYMS
;
A
#
# COMPACT_ATOMS: atom_id res chain seq x y z
N MET A 1 10.15 15.82 -9.60
CA MET A 1 10.15 15.56 -8.15
C MET A 1 8.77 15.03 -7.80
N THR A 2 8.66 13.72 -7.72
CA THR A 2 7.42 13.00 -7.39
C THR A 2 7.17 13.21 -5.90
N ASN A 3 6.05 13.85 -5.55
CA ASN A 3 5.71 14.21 -4.19
C ASN A 3 5.53 12.93 -3.33
N LEU A 4 6.22 12.86 -2.19
CA LEU A 4 6.16 11.76 -1.22
C LEU A 4 4.79 11.64 -0.54
N ASN A 5 4.01 12.71 -0.57
CA ASN A 5 2.72 12.76 0.09
C ASN A 5 1.62 12.24 -0.84
N PHE A 6 1.40 10.93 -0.87
CA PHE A 6 0.32 10.31 -1.64
C PHE A 6 -1.08 10.84 -1.25
N ALA A 7 -1.21 11.49 -0.09
CA ALA A 7 -2.46 12.09 0.35
C ALA A 7 -2.72 13.48 -0.25
N ASP A 8 -1.82 14.03 -1.07
CA ASP A 8 -2.00 15.35 -1.67
C ASP A 8 -3.28 15.39 -2.53
N PRO A 9 -4.21 16.34 -2.28
CA PRO A 9 -5.42 16.52 -3.09
C PRO A 9 -5.16 16.75 -4.58
N GLU A 10 -3.98 17.26 -4.97
CA GLU A 10 -3.65 17.49 -6.37
C GLU A 10 -3.63 16.20 -7.22
N TYR A 11 -3.41 15.04 -6.58
CA TYR A 11 -3.39 13.73 -7.25
C TYR A 11 -4.73 12.98 -7.14
N SER A 12 -5.82 13.65 -6.75
CA SER A 12 -7.12 12.99 -6.59
C SER A 12 -7.55 12.20 -7.83
N GLY A 13 -7.76 10.90 -7.68
CA GLY A 13 -8.08 9.94 -8.75
C GLY A 13 -6.88 9.26 -9.40
N GLU A 14 -5.67 9.74 -9.13
CA GLU A 14 -4.41 9.24 -9.68
C GLU A 14 -3.40 8.89 -8.58
N ARG A 15 -3.78 8.94 -7.29
CA ARG A 15 -2.84 8.76 -6.16
C ARG A 15 -2.12 7.44 -6.22
N PHE A 16 -2.84 6.35 -6.49
CA PHE A 16 -2.23 5.02 -6.66
C PHE A 16 -1.14 5.05 -7.72
N ARG A 17 -1.42 5.61 -8.90
CA ARG A 17 -0.48 5.67 -10.03
C ARG A 17 0.79 6.43 -9.65
N HIS A 18 0.62 7.63 -9.11
CA HIS A 18 1.75 8.49 -8.72
C HIS A 18 2.58 7.87 -7.61
N TRP A 19 1.93 7.34 -6.58
CA TRP A 19 2.59 6.68 -5.46
C TRP A 19 3.31 5.40 -5.90
N PHE A 20 2.66 4.56 -6.72
CA PHE A 20 3.25 3.33 -7.23
C PHE A 20 4.45 3.61 -8.12
N ALA A 21 4.36 4.60 -9.03
CA ALA A 21 5.49 5.01 -9.85
C ALA A 21 6.68 5.47 -9.00
N TYR A 22 6.43 6.25 -7.94
CA TYR A 22 7.46 6.66 -6.99
C TYR A 22 8.10 5.45 -6.27
N MET A 23 7.28 4.50 -5.81
CA MET A 23 7.80 3.31 -5.11
C MET A 23 8.65 2.42 -6.01
N ILE A 24 8.28 2.26 -7.28
CA ILE A 24 9.09 1.52 -8.26
C ILE A 24 10.40 2.26 -8.56
N GLU A 25 10.36 3.58 -8.73
CA GLU A 25 11.57 4.40 -8.91
C GLU A 25 12.51 4.29 -7.69
N ALA A 26 11.96 4.19 -6.48
CA ALA A 26 12.73 4.08 -5.24
C ALA A 26 13.24 2.66 -4.93
N SER A 27 12.68 1.61 -5.54
CA SER A 27 13.04 0.22 -5.26
C SER A 27 14.15 -0.33 -6.17
N ASP A 28 14.66 0.48 -7.12
CA ASP A 28 15.58 0.07 -8.19
C ASP A 28 15.05 -1.12 -9.05
N MET A 29 13.76 -1.44 -8.95
CA MET A 29 13.14 -2.54 -9.69
C MET A 29 12.68 -2.08 -11.08
N THR A 30 12.88 -2.94 -12.07
CA THR A 30 12.27 -2.78 -13.39
C THR A 30 10.81 -3.21 -13.38
N ILE A 31 10.03 -2.69 -14.33
CA ILE A 31 8.63 -3.10 -14.54
C ILE A 31 8.53 -4.61 -14.82
N HIS A 32 9.56 -5.20 -15.42
CA HIS A 32 9.60 -6.64 -15.69
C HIS A 32 9.71 -7.45 -14.40
N GLU A 33 10.63 -7.08 -13.51
CA GLU A 33 10.80 -7.73 -12.21
C GLU A 33 9.54 -7.58 -11.35
N VAL A 34 8.92 -6.39 -11.35
CA VAL A 34 7.64 -6.17 -10.65
C VAL A 34 6.55 -7.09 -11.20
N ALA A 35 6.46 -7.25 -12.51
CA ALA A 35 5.48 -8.13 -13.13
C ALA A 35 5.74 -9.60 -12.78
N GLU A 36 6.99 -10.04 -12.82
CA GLU A 36 7.41 -11.39 -12.46
C GLU A 36 7.07 -11.72 -11.00
N GLU A 37 7.40 -10.83 -10.06
CA GLU A 37 7.10 -10.98 -8.63
C GLU A 37 5.58 -11.03 -8.34
N LEU A 38 4.79 -10.33 -9.15
CA LEU A 38 3.32 -10.36 -9.08
C LEU A 38 2.70 -11.55 -9.85
N GLY A 39 3.52 -12.44 -10.43
CA GLY A 39 3.06 -13.63 -11.13
C GLY A 39 2.56 -13.39 -12.57
N TYR A 40 2.88 -12.24 -13.16
CA TYR A 40 2.54 -11.94 -14.55
C TYR A 40 3.60 -12.41 -15.52
N SER A 41 3.17 -13.10 -16.58
CA SER A 41 4.06 -13.51 -17.67
C SER A 41 4.50 -12.38 -18.60
N ARG A 42 3.85 -11.21 -18.53
CA ARG A 42 4.12 -10.06 -19.39
C ARG A 42 4.08 -8.76 -18.58
N PRO A 43 5.03 -7.81 -18.81
CA PRO A 43 5.10 -6.56 -18.05
C PRO A 43 4.00 -5.56 -18.40
N ASN A 44 3.26 -5.79 -19.48
CA ASN A 44 2.26 -4.84 -19.98
C ASN A 44 1.17 -4.51 -18.94
N THR A 45 0.79 -5.45 -18.09
CA THR A 45 -0.21 -5.21 -17.04
C THR A 45 0.27 -4.13 -16.05
N VAL A 46 1.51 -4.25 -15.57
CA VAL A 46 2.10 -3.29 -14.65
C VAL A 46 2.30 -1.92 -15.33
N GLN A 47 2.71 -1.92 -16.60
CA GLN A 47 2.79 -0.68 -17.38
C GLN A 47 1.42 0.01 -17.50
N MET A 48 0.34 -0.74 -17.73
CA MET A 48 -1.01 -0.17 -17.80
C MET A 48 -1.46 0.46 -16.48
N TRP A 49 -0.98 -0.05 -15.33
CA TRP A 49 -1.22 0.59 -14.03
C TRP A 49 -0.47 1.91 -13.89
N LEU A 50 0.80 1.95 -14.29
CA LEU A 50 1.62 3.16 -14.30
C LEU A 50 1.09 4.24 -15.28
N ASP A 51 0.44 3.80 -16.36
CA ASP A 51 -0.20 4.69 -17.33
C ASP A 51 -1.62 5.14 -16.91
N GLY A 52 -2.18 4.59 -15.82
CA GLY A 52 -3.57 4.84 -15.41
C GLY A 52 -4.63 4.24 -16.36
N LYS A 53 -4.24 3.29 -17.22
CA LYS A 53 -5.12 2.63 -18.20
C LYS A 53 -5.82 1.39 -17.65
N ALA A 54 -5.34 0.86 -16.53
CA ALA A 54 -5.95 -0.24 -15.80
C ALA A 54 -5.72 -0.07 -14.29
N LYS A 55 -6.53 -0.76 -13.50
CA LYS A 55 -6.39 -0.84 -12.05
C LYS A 55 -5.94 -2.25 -11.64
N PRO A 56 -5.07 -2.40 -10.64
CA PRO A 56 -4.85 -3.70 -10.02
C PRO A 56 -6.13 -4.20 -9.35
N SER A 57 -6.36 -5.52 -9.38
CA SER A 57 -7.42 -6.15 -8.58
C SER A 57 -7.05 -6.12 -7.09
N TRP A 58 -8.06 -6.02 -6.22
CA TRP A 58 -7.92 -6.11 -4.76
C TRP A 58 -7.16 -7.36 -4.29
N GLU A 59 -7.24 -8.47 -5.02
CA GLU A 59 -6.49 -9.70 -4.75
C GLU A 59 -4.96 -9.50 -4.80
N HIS A 60 -4.47 -8.45 -5.45
CA HIS A 60 -3.05 -8.13 -5.53
C HIS A 60 -2.53 -7.36 -4.31
N ILE A 61 -3.39 -6.87 -3.42
CA ILE A 61 -2.95 -6.08 -2.25
C ILE A 61 -1.88 -6.82 -1.43
N PRO A 62 -2.04 -8.11 -1.05
CA PRO A 62 -1.02 -8.81 -0.28
C PRO A 62 0.32 -8.92 -1.02
N ALA A 63 0.28 -9.23 -2.33
CA ALA A 63 1.47 -9.38 -3.15
C ALA A 63 2.20 -8.03 -3.35
N LEU A 64 1.46 -6.96 -3.62
CA LEU A 64 1.98 -5.60 -3.74
C LEU A 64 2.57 -5.11 -2.40
N ALA A 65 1.88 -5.35 -1.28
CA ALA A 65 2.36 -4.94 0.03
C ALA A 65 3.70 -5.61 0.37
N LYS A 66 3.80 -6.93 0.10
CA LYS A 66 5.04 -7.68 0.26
C LYS A 66 6.15 -7.17 -0.65
N LEU A 67 5.86 -7.01 -1.94
CA LEU A 67 6.82 -6.54 -2.94
C LEU A 67 7.42 -5.18 -2.58
N LEU A 68 6.56 -4.26 -2.15
CA LEU A 68 6.93 -2.88 -1.84
C LEU A 68 7.40 -2.69 -0.38
N VAL A 69 7.41 -3.77 0.42
CA VAL A 69 7.82 -3.77 1.83
C VAL A 69 7.04 -2.73 2.66
N ILE A 70 5.72 -2.70 2.46
CA ILE A 70 4.79 -1.79 3.17
C ILE A 70 3.66 -2.56 3.84
N ASP A 71 2.96 -1.85 4.72
CA ASP A 71 1.71 -2.32 5.29
C ASP A 71 0.59 -2.34 4.23
N PRO A 72 -0.18 -3.43 4.07
CA PRO A 72 -1.38 -3.45 3.23
C PRO A 72 -2.35 -2.29 3.50
N ALA A 73 -2.42 -1.78 4.74
CA ALA A 73 -3.26 -0.66 5.12
C ALA A 73 -2.94 0.64 4.35
N VAL A 74 -1.72 0.79 3.83
CA VAL A 74 -1.34 1.92 2.96
C VAL A 74 -2.00 1.81 1.58
N LEU A 75 -2.20 0.59 1.06
CA LEU A 75 -2.79 0.34 -0.25
C LEU A 75 -4.32 0.49 -0.25
N ILE A 76 -4.98 0.12 0.85
CA ILE A 76 -6.44 0.16 0.97
C ILE A 76 -7.05 1.52 0.58
N PRO A 77 -6.62 2.68 1.14
CA PRO A 77 -7.20 3.97 0.76
C PRO A 77 -6.97 4.32 -0.71
N LEU A 78 -5.83 3.92 -1.28
CA LEU A 78 -5.52 4.11 -2.70
C LEU A 78 -6.45 3.28 -3.61
N PHE A 79 -6.73 2.04 -3.22
CA PHE A 79 -7.64 1.16 -3.96
C PHE A 79 -9.09 1.63 -3.86
N ILE A 80 -9.53 2.04 -2.68
CA ILE A 80 -10.85 2.66 -2.49
C ILE A 80 -11.00 3.87 -3.40
N GLU A 81 -10.00 4.76 -3.44
CA GLU A 81 -10.07 5.95 -4.28
C GLU A 81 -10.22 5.62 -5.76
N MET A 82 -9.43 4.66 -6.27
CA MET A 82 -9.49 4.23 -7.66
C MET A 82 -10.92 3.83 -8.04
N ASP A 83 -11.65 3.16 -7.15
CA ASP A 83 -13.01 2.66 -7.40
C ASP A 83 -14.13 3.70 -7.26
N ILE A 84 -13.80 4.97 -6.99
CA ILE A 84 -14.78 6.06 -6.90
C ILE A 84 -14.95 6.77 -8.24
N ASP A 85 -16.12 6.58 -8.83
CA ASP A 85 -16.56 7.32 -10.03
C ASP A 85 -17.02 8.75 -9.72
N ASP A 86 -17.59 8.99 -8.53
CA ASP A 86 -18.07 10.29 -8.07
C ASP A 86 -16.91 11.19 -7.64
N LYS A 87 -16.45 12.05 -8.57
CA LYS A 87 -15.33 12.96 -8.36
C LYS A 87 -15.55 13.93 -7.20
N ASP A 88 -16.79 14.33 -6.92
CA ASP A 88 -17.10 15.30 -5.87
C ASP A 88 -16.97 14.68 -4.47
N LYS A 89 -17.15 13.36 -4.37
CA LYS A 89 -17.03 12.60 -3.11
C LYS A 89 -15.69 11.91 -2.92
N ARG A 90 -14.90 11.78 -3.99
CA ARG A 90 -13.63 11.03 -3.99
C ARG A 90 -12.71 11.43 -2.85
N GLU A 91 -12.51 12.73 -2.67
CA GLU A 91 -11.60 13.26 -1.64
C GLU A 91 -12.11 13.00 -0.22
N GLU A 92 -13.41 13.15 0.00
CA GLU A 92 -14.05 12.89 1.29
C GLU A 92 -13.90 11.41 1.67
N ILE A 93 -14.20 10.51 0.72
CA ILE A 93 -14.13 9.07 0.93
C ILE A 93 -12.67 8.62 1.11
N PHE A 94 -11.72 9.15 0.34
CA PHE A 94 -10.28 8.87 0.52
C PHE A 94 -9.80 9.28 1.92
N LYS A 95 -10.19 10.47 2.40
CA LYS A 95 -9.85 10.90 3.76
C LYS A 95 -10.48 10.02 4.83
N ALA A 96 -11.73 9.59 4.62
CA ALA A 96 -12.39 8.64 5.50
C ALA A 96 -11.69 7.27 5.48
N SER A 97 -11.23 6.81 4.31
CA SER A 97 -10.57 5.51 4.17
C SER A 97 -9.19 5.47 4.80
N CYS A 98 -8.48 6.60 4.84
CA CYS A 98 -7.23 6.73 5.59
C CYS A 98 -7.41 6.53 7.11
N ARG A 99 -8.64 6.54 7.62
CA ARG A 99 -8.98 6.28 9.04
C ARG A 99 -9.38 4.83 9.30
N ILE A 100 -9.31 3.94 8.30
CA ILE A 100 -9.74 2.54 8.40
C ILE A 100 -8.78 1.70 9.26
N CYS A 101 -7.54 2.15 9.49
CA CYS A 101 -6.74 1.65 10.62
C CYS A 101 -7.07 2.55 11.83
N PRO A 102 -7.82 2.05 12.83
CA PRO A 102 -8.07 2.81 14.04
C PRO A 102 -6.74 3.26 14.67
N GLU A 103 -6.69 4.45 15.27
CA GLU A 103 -5.46 4.95 15.93
C GLU A 103 -4.84 3.93 16.91
N TRP A 104 -5.66 3.07 17.51
CA TRP A 104 -5.21 2.03 18.43
C TRP A 104 -4.53 0.82 17.75
N GLU A 105 -4.76 0.58 16.46
CA GLU A 105 -4.11 -0.49 15.69
C GLU A 105 -2.76 -0.08 15.13
N TYR A 106 -2.50 1.22 14.95
CA TYR A 106 -1.24 1.71 14.40
C TYR A 106 0.00 1.26 15.20
N PRO A 107 0.00 1.31 16.56
CA PRO A 107 1.10 0.76 17.35
C PRO A 107 1.34 -0.74 17.12
N LEU A 108 0.28 -1.53 16.88
CA LEU A 108 0.38 -2.97 16.62
C LEU A 108 1.03 -3.26 15.26
N HIS A 109 0.71 -2.47 14.24
CA HIS A 109 1.33 -2.58 12.91
C HIS A 109 2.81 -2.19 12.93
N VAL A 110 3.17 -1.09 13.63
CA VAL A 110 4.57 -0.69 13.82
C VAL A 110 5.36 -1.78 14.55
N LEU A 111 4.76 -2.37 15.59
CA LEU A 111 5.35 -3.46 16.36
C LEU A 111 5.56 -4.71 15.51
N ALA A 112 4.53 -5.16 14.78
CA ALA A 112 4.59 -6.31 13.88
C ALA A 112 5.64 -6.13 12.77
N ARG A 113 5.71 -4.93 12.17
CA ARG A 113 6.75 -4.58 11.19
C ARG A 113 8.15 -4.65 11.79
N ASN A 114 8.35 -4.13 13.00
CA ASN A 114 9.66 -4.16 13.65
C ASN A 114 10.09 -5.59 13.97
N ILE A 115 9.18 -6.45 14.44
CA ILE A 115 9.45 -7.89 14.64
C ILE A 115 9.87 -8.55 13.31
N TYR A 116 9.12 -8.31 12.23
CA TYR A 116 9.42 -8.88 10.92
C TYR A 116 10.81 -8.45 10.39
N LEU A 117 11.17 -7.17 10.56
CA LEU A 117 12.44 -6.64 10.06
C LEU A 117 13.65 -7.01 10.93
N THR A 118 13.47 -7.12 12.24
CA THR A 118 14.57 -7.34 13.20
C THR A 118 14.72 -8.79 13.62
N GLY A 119 13.68 -9.62 13.46
CA GLY A 119 13.62 -10.97 14.00
C GLY A 119 13.52 -11.03 15.52
N GLU A 120 13.28 -9.90 16.21
CA GLU A 120 13.26 -9.83 17.66
C GLU A 120 11.89 -10.27 18.23
N GLU A 121 11.74 -11.58 18.44
CA GLU A 121 10.52 -12.19 19.00
C GLU A 121 10.29 -11.88 20.49
N SER A 122 11.28 -11.32 21.19
CA SER A 122 11.23 -11.01 22.64
C SER A 122 10.10 -10.04 23.02
N ILE A 123 9.56 -9.31 22.04
CA ILE A 123 8.39 -8.44 22.18
C ILE A 123 7.13 -9.24 22.59
N TRP A 124 7.05 -10.53 22.27
CA TRP A 124 5.92 -11.40 22.62
C TRP A 124 6.03 -12.08 23.99
N THR A 125 7.20 -12.08 24.61
CA THR A 125 7.43 -12.91 25.81
C THR A 125 6.87 -12.30 27.09
N HIS A 126 6.27 -11.11 27.03
CA HIS A 126 5.50 -10.57 28.15
C HIS A 126 4.11 -11.21 28.19
N MET A 127 4.01 -12.38 28.80
CA MET A 127 2.75 -12.90 29.32
C MET A 127 2.39 -12.08 30.57
N PRO A 128 1.21 -11.44 30.62
CA PRO A 128 0.74 -10.84 31.87
C PRO A 128 0.65 -11.92 32.95
N ASP A 129 1.10 -11.63 34.17
CA ASP A 129 1.19 -12.59 35.29
C ASP A 129 -0.13 -13.32 35.63
N TYR A 130 -1.27 -12.87 35.11
CA TYR A 130 -2.58 -13.51 35.30
C TYR A 130 -2.94 -14.55 34.22
N MET A 131 -2.10 -14.75 33.19
CA MET A 131 -2.25 -15.79 32.16
C MET A 131 -1.26 -16.97 32.34
N SER A 132 -0.38 -16.91 33.34
CA SER A 132 0.48 -18.01 33.80
C SER A 132 -0.14 -18.78 34.96
#